data_AF-A0A2N0VHT0-F1
#
_entry.id   AF-A0A2N0VHT0-F1
#
_cell.length_a   1.000
_cell.length_b   1.000
_cell.length_c   1.000
_cell.angle_alpha   90.00
_cell.angle_beta   90.00
_cell.angle_gamma   90.00
#
_symmetry.space_group_name_H-M   'P 1'
#
loop_
_entity.id
_entity.type
_entity.pdbx_description
1 polymer ?
#
loop_
_entity_poly.entity_id
_entity_poly.type
_entity_poly.pdbx_seq_one_letter_code
_entity_poly.pdbx_strand_id
1 'polypeptide(L)'
;MSFKAKVPLPAGVEVLRRYDRRAIDGNTSKLSLFTPSPTPNDPDNNYVNNPLPGAKNHVVLAMSVDCTLQLIKSADNIDPVAVVNRLKDAVIKVETNGGREERILHPLKDYMNFSQTRAAVAAIADGGTPVGAISESLITLQATGPRTIDNLFFFEPNESFTVEVLFNNGSFPAQSDWTYGRFGLEVELYLGQMNGQQLQTYDRRLQQAAG
;
A
#
# COMPACT_ATOMS: atom_id res chain seq x y z
N MET A 1 -13.16 7.86 -7.37
CA MET A 1 -13.56 8.69 -6.21
C MET A 1 -12.52 9.79 -6.03
N SER A 2 -12.92 11.05 -5.79
CA SER A 2 -11.98 12.13 -5.45
C SER A 2 -11.66 12.06 -3.95
N PHE A 3 -10.37 12.13 -3.59
CA PHE A 3 -9.94 12.22 -2.19
C PHE A 3 -10.63 13.37 -1.44
N LYS A 4 -11.03 13.14 -0.19
CA LYS A 4 -11.54 14.15 0.74
C LYS A 4 -10.79 14.02 2.06
N ALA A 5 -10.21 15.14 2.52
CA ALA A 5 -9.57 15.19 3.83
C ALA A 5 -10.60 15.02 4.96
N LYS A 6 -10.15 14.51 6.11
CA LYS A 6 -11.00 14.26 7.30
C LYS A 6 -11.70 15.53 7.80
N VAL A 7 -10.98 16.64 7.82
CA VAL A 7 -11.50 17.98 8.10
C VAL A 7 -11.16 18.94 6.95
N PRO A 8 -11.89 20.05 6.78
CA PRO A 8 -11.60 21.00 5.71
C PRO A 8 -10.14 21.49 5.77
N LEU A 9 -9.46 21.50 4.62
CA LEU A 9 -8.09 22.00 4.52
C LEU A 9 -8.07 23.54 4.72
N PRO A 10 -6.99 24.10 5.28
CA PRO A 10 -6.76 25.55 5.25
C PRO A 10 -6.72 26.08 3.81
N ALA A 11 -7.02 27.38 3.64
CA ALA A 11 -6.97 28.00 2.33
C ALA A 11 -5.55 27.97 1.74
N GLY A 12 -5.45 27.73 0.42
CA GLY A 12 -4.18 27.71 -0.31
C GLY A 12 -3.28 26.50 -0.02
N VAL A 13 -3.81 25.44 0.60
CA VAL A 13 -3.09 24.16 0.72
C VAL A 13 -3.17 23.41 -0.60
N GLU A 14 -2.02 23.03 -1.12
CA GLU A 14 -1.90 22.14 -2.28
C GLU A 14 -1.83 20.69 -1.81
N VAL A 15 -2.56 19.81 -2.48
CA VAL A 15 -2.54 18.37 -2.22
C VAL A 15 -1.72 17.69 -3.31
N LEU A 16 -0.57 17.16 -2.90
CA LEU A 16 0.29 16.35 -3.74
C LEU A 16 -0.04 14.88 -3.57
N ARG A 17 0.01 14.15 -4.68
CA ARG A 17 -0.05 12.69 -4.68
C ARG A 17 1.34 12.15 -4.90
N ARG A 18 1.81 11.26 -4.03
CA ARG A 18 3.10 10.59 -4.15
C ARG A 18 2.91 9.09 -4.03
N TYR A 19 3.39 8.33 -5.00
CA TYR A 19 3.32 6.87 -5.01
C TYR A 19 4.69 6.25 -5.24
N ASP A 20 4.89 5.10 -4.62
CA ASP A 20 5.98 4.17 -4.89
C ASP A 20 5.35 2.79 -5.07
N ARG A 21 5.82 2.05 -6.07
CA ARG A 21 5.43 0.67 -6.32
C ARG A 21 6.65 -0.23 -6.28
N ARG A 22 6.52 -1.32 -5.52
CA ARG A 22 7.58 -2.33 -5.39
C ARG A 22 7.05 -3.74 -5.59
N ALA A 23 7.82 -4.53 -6.33
CA ALA A 23 7.61 -5.96 -6.44
C ALA A 23 7.91 -6.67 -5.11
N ILE A 24 7.20 -7.77 -4.85
CA ILE A 24 7.38 -8.63 -3.68
C ILE A 24 7.72 -10.03 -4.15
N ASP A 25 8.86 -10.58 -3.75
CA ASP A 25 9.28 -11.90 -4.16
C ASP A 25 9.97 -12.70 -3.05
N GLY A 26 9.88 -14.02 -3.15
CA GLY A 26 10.61 -14.94 -2.29
C GLY A 26 10.46 -14.63 -0.80
N ASN A 27 11.56 -14.73 -0.06
CA ASN A 27 11.60 -14.49 1.38
C ASN A 27 11.66 -12.98 1.71
N THR A 28 10.58 -12.26 1.39
CA THR A 28 10.43 -10.84 1.74
C THR A 28 9.65 -10.71 3.05
N SER A 29 10.36 -10.43 4.14
CA SER A 29 9.74 -10.11 5.44
C SER A 29 9.31 -8.64 5.56
N LYS A 30 9.91 -7.78 4.73
CA LYS A 30 9.66 -6.34 4.73
C LYS A 30 9.83 -5.76 3.33
N LEU A 31 8.88 -4.92 2.93
CA LEU A 31 8.95 -4.09 1.73
C LEU A 31 9.17 -2.64 2.11
N SER A 32 10.30 -2.06 1.73
CA SER A 32 10.58 -0.63 1.93
C SER A 32 10.17 0.17 0.70
N LEU A 33 9.31 1.16 0.90
CA LEU A 33 8.84 2.11 -0.11
C LEU A 33 9.39 3.51 0.18
N PHE A 34 9.38 4.36 -0.84
CA PHE A 34 9.90 5.72 -0.83
C PHE A 34 11.40 5.79 -0.48
N THR A 35 12.23 4.91 -1.08
CA THR A 35 13.68 4.88 -0.84
C THR A 35 14.39 6.21 -1.21
N PRO A 36 15.48 6.61 -0.52
CA PRO A 36 16.17 7.91 -0.69
C PRO A 36 16.56 8.31 -2.12
N SER A 37 16.80 7.34 -3.00
CA SER A 37 17.12 7.55 -4.41
C SER A 37 16.36 6.51 -5.24
N PRO A 38 15.09 6.76 -5.63
CA PRO A 38 14.40 5.85 -6.54
C PRO A 38 15.20 5.74 -7.84
N THR A 39 15.18 4.57 -8.47
CA THR A 39 15.89 4.38 -9.73
C THR A 39 15.30 5.36 -10.77
N PRO A 40 16.11 6.23 -11.42
CA PRO A 40 15.63 7.42 -12.14
C PRO A 40 14.65 7.20 -13.29
N ASN A 41 14.50 5.95 -13.76
CA ASN A 41 13.73 5.57 -14.93
C ASN A 41 12.62 4.58 -14.61
N ASP A 42 12.27 4.40 -13.33
CA ASP A 42 11.17 3.53 -12.98
C ASP A 42 9.84 4.30 -13.13
N PRO A 43 9.05 4.08 -14.20
CA PRO A 43 7.77 4.76 -14.38
C PRO A 43 6.78 4.44 -13.24
N ASP A 44 7.09 3.43 -12.44
CA ASP A 44 6.32 2.96 -11.30
C ASP A 44 6.49 3.84 -10.03
N ASN A 45 7.28 4.92 -10.08
CA ASN A 45 7.43 5.91 -8.99
C ASN A 45 7.20 7.35 -9.48
N ASN A 46 6.60 8.21 -8.66
CA ASN A 46 6.38 9.64 -9.02
C ASN A 46 7.15 10.65 -8.15
N TYR A 47 8.13 10.18 -7.40
CA TYR A 47 8.98 10.99 -6.53
C TYR A 47 10.44 10.83 -6.97
N VAL A 48 11.27 11.85 -6.74
CA VAL A 48 12.66 11.90 -7.23
C VAL A 48 13.70 11.77 -6.13
N ASN A 49 13.30 12.02 -4.88
CA ASN A 49 14.14 11.96 -3.69
C ASN A 49 13.29 11.81 -2.42
N ASN A 50 13.90 11.27 -1.37
CA ASN A 50 13.37 11.31 0.00
C ASN A 50 14.50 11.82 0.92
N PRO A 51 14.41 13.03 1.48
CA PRO A 51 13.20 13.81 1.76
C PRO A 51 12.52 14.40 0.51
N LEU A 52 11.20 14.64 0.61
CA LEU A 52 10.44 15.29 -0.47
C LEU A 52 10.90 16.75 -0.64
N PRO A 53 10.94 17.26 -1.88
CA PRO A 53 11.44 18.60 -2.15
C PRO A 53 10.45 19.67 -1.67
N GLY A 54 10.98 20.81 -1.21
CA GLY A 54 10.20 21.99 -0.86
C GLY A 54 10.50 22.55 0.52
N ALA A 55 9.94 23.74 0.81
CA ALA A 55 10.13 24.47 2.06
C ALA A 55 8.93 24.37 3.03
N LYS A 56 7.88 23.61 2.66
CA LYS A 56 6.65 23.45 3.46
C LYS A 56 6.65 22.07 4.12
N ASN A 57 5.90 21.94 5.22
CA ASN A 57 5.60 20.65 5.82
C ASN A 57 4.72 19.82 4.88
N HIS A 58 4.96 18.52 4.81
CA HIS A 58 4.13 17.59 4.06
C HIS A 58 3.25 16.81 5.04
N VAL A 59 2.01 17.24 5.22
CA VAL A 59 1.04 16.58 6.10
C VAL A 59 0.47 15.35 5.41
N VAL A 60 0.59 14.17 6.01
CA VAL A 60 -0.02 12.95 5.48
C VAL A 60 -1.52 12.97 5.79
N LEU A 61 -2.33 13.27 4.77
CA LEU A 61 -3.79 13.40 4.92
C LEU A 61 -4.48 12.04 4.79
N ALA A 62 -4.00 11.22 3.87
CA ALA A 62 -4.50 9.87 3.62
C ALA A 62 -3.44 9.00 2.95
N MET A 63 -3.69 7.70 2.95
CA MET A 63 -2.89 6.70 2.26
C MET A 63 -3.81 5.71 1.55
N SER A 64 -3.43 5.26 0.36
CA SER A 64 -4.00 4.07 -0.28
C SER A 64 -2.92 3.03 -0.49
N VAL A 65 -3.33 1.76 -0.46
CA VAL A 65 -2.44 0.64 -0.71
C VAL A 65 -3.13 -0.35 -1.62
N ASP A 66 -2.49 -0.63 -2.76
CA ASP A 66 -3.04 -1.45 -3.83
C ASP A 66 -2.08 -2.59 -4.18
N CYS A 67 -2.62 -3.75 -4.56
CA CYS A 67 -1.83 -4.80 -5.18
C CYS A 67 -1.71 -4.56 -6.69
N THR A 68 -0.50 -4.71 -7.23
CA THR A 68 -0.24 -4.52 -8.67
C THR A 68 -0.98 -5.55 -9.53
N LEU A 69 -1.20 -6.76 -8.99
CA LEU A 69 -2.08 -7.77 -9.56
C LEU A 69 -3.31 -7.93 -8.67
N GLN A 70 -4.48 -7.64 -9.24
CA GLN A 70 -5.76 -7.76 -8.53
C GLN A 70 -6.34 -9.17 -8.55
N LEU A 71 -5.82 -10.06 -9.39
CA LEU A 71 -6.31 -11.43 -9.56
C LEU A 71 -5.17 -12.41 -9.32
N ILE A 72 -5.32 -13.26 -8.31
CA ILE A 72 -4.36 -14.34 -8.01
C ILE A 72 -5.03 -15.66 -8.31
N LYS A 73 -4.48 -16.37 -9.31
CA LYS A 73 -4.92 -17.70 -9.73
C LYS A 73 -3.95 -18.75 -9.20
N SER A 74 -4.47 -19.91 -8.83
CA SER A 74 -3.64 -21.07 -8.49
C SER A 74 -2.81 -21.53 -9.69
N ALA A 75 -1.54 -21.83 -9.46
CA ALA A 75 -0.60 -22.42 -10.41
C ALA A 75 0.44 -23.26 -9.64
N ASP A 76 1.34 -23.96 -10.32
CA ASP A 76 2.30 -24.91 -9.71
C ASP A 76 3.05 -24.34 -8.49
N ASN A 77 3.46 -23.06 -8.55
CA ASN A 77 4.18 -22.38 -7.47
C ASN A 77 3.37 -21.24 -6.80
N ILE A 78 2.08 -21.11 -7.13
CA ILE A 78 1.23 -20.04 -6.60
C ILE A 78 0.08 -20.67 -5.81
N ASP A 79 0.15 -20.52 -4.49
CA ASP A 79 -0.98 -20.71 -3.58
C ASP A 79 -1.65 -19.34 -3.28
N PRO A 80 -2.83 -19.06 -3.87
CA PRO A 80 -3.53 -17.81 -3.64
C PRO A 80 -3.88 -17.56 -2.17
N VAL A 81 -4.24 -18.62 -1.43
CA VAL A 81 -4.67 -18.51 -0.03
C VAL A 81 -3.47 -18.13 0.85
N ALA A 82 -2.31 -18.75 0.62
CA ALA A 82 -1.09 -18.41 1.34
C ALA A 82 -0.65 -16.96 1.08
N VAL A 83 -0.70 -16.48 -0.17
CA VAL A 83 -0.38 -15.08 -0.51
C VAL A 83 -1.34 -14.11 0.20
N VAL A 84 -2.64 -14.39 0.15
CA VAL A 84 -3.67 -13.52 0.74
C VAL A 84 -3.60 -13.47 2.25
N ASN A 85 -3.36 -14.61 2.93
CA ASN A 85 -3.19 -14.61 4.38
C ASN A 85 -1.99 -13.75 4.81
N ARG A 86 -0.88 -13.81 4.06
CA ARG A 86 0.29 -12.96 4.32
C ARG A 86 -0.01 -11.48 4.14
N LEU A 87 -0.75 -11.11 3.09
CA LEU A 87 -1.18 -9.72 2.89
C LEU A 87 -2.15 -9.27 4.00
N LYS A 88 -3.12 -10.10 4.36
CA LYS A 88 -4.13 -9.77 5.38
C LYS A 88 -3.51 -9.48 6.74
N ASP A 89 -2.48 -10.23 7.11
CA ASP A 89 -1.80 -10.08 8.40
C ASP A 89 -0.67 -9.04 8.37
N ALA A 90 -0.36 -8.48 7.20
CA ALA A 90 0.66 -7.47 7.05
C ALA A 90 0.25 -6.14 7.68
N VAL A 91 1.25 -5.33 8.01
CA VAL A 91 1.06 -4.00 8.61
C VAL A 91 1.84 -2.99 7.81
N ILE A 92 1.21 -1.87 7.46
CA ILE A 92 1.90 -0.71 6.92
C ILE A 92 2.32 0.22 8.05
N LYS A 93 3.59 0.63 7.99
CA LYS A 93 4.27 1.43 8.98
C LYS A 93 4.85 2.67 8.30
N VAL A 94 4.54 3.85 8.82
CA VAL A 94 5.15 5.11 8.38
C VAL A 94 5.80 5.79 9.57
N GLU A 95 7.08 6.10 9.45
CA GLU A 95 7.88 6.77 10.48
C GLU A 95 8.62 7.96 9.90
N THR A 96 8.87 8.97 10.72
CA THR A 96 9.75 10.08 10.37
C THR A 96 11.16 9.81 10.92
N ASN A 97 12.19 10.24 10.19
CA ASN A 97 13.58 10.02 10.59
C ASN A 97 14.19 11.27 11.27
N GLY A 98 13.39 12.28 11.61
CA GLY A 98 13.82 13.53 12.25
C GLY A 98 13.80 13.51 13.78
N GLY A 99 13.70 12.33 14.41
CA GLY A 99 13.75 12.18 15.88
C GLY A 99 12.42 12.35 16.60
N ARG A 100 11.30 12.45 15.87
CA ARG A 100 9.95 12.36 16.45
C ARG A 100 9.54 10.90 16.63
N GLU A 101 8.89 10.57 17.74
CA GLU A 101 8.36 9.21 18.01
C GLU A 101 7.00 8.95 17.35
N GLU A 102 6.54 9.84 16.46
CA GLU A 102 5.27 9.71 15.76
C GLU A 102 5.37 8.62 14.70
N ARG A 103 4.35 7.75 14.64
CA ARG A 103 4.25 6.71 13.62
C ARG A 103 2.80 6.40 13.25
N ILE A 104 2.58 6.06 11.99
CA ILE A 104 1.34 5.44 11.52
C ILE A 104 1.55 3.94 11.48
N LEU A 105 0.67 3.19 12.14
CA LEU A 105 0.69 1.73 12.15
C LEU A 105 -0.71 1.20 11.84
N HIS A 106 -0.95 0.86 10.58
CA HIS A 106 -2.27 0.40 10.11
C HIS A 106 -2.17 -1.02 9.54
N PRO A 107 -3.10 -1.94 9.86
CA PRO A 107 -3.11 -3.25 9.24
C PRO A 107 -3.49 -3.12 7.76
N LEU A 108 -2.85 -3.91 6.90
CA LEU A 108 -3.00 -3.83 5.45
C LEU A 108 -4.43 -4.16 5.00
N LYS A 109 -5.15 -4.99 5.78
CA LYS A 109 -6.56 -5.33 5.55
C LYS A 109 -7.53 -4.15 5.54
N ASP A 110 -7.13 -2.99 6.08
CA ASP A 110 -7.98 -1.80 6.08
C ASP A 110 -7.97 -1.09 4.71
N TYR A 111 -7.01 -1.41 3.85
CA TYR A 111 -6.84 -0.81 2.52
C TYR A 111 -7.32 -1.70 1.37
N MET A 112 -7.62 -2.97 1.65
CA MET A 112 -7.97 -3.94 0.61
C MET A 112 -9.10 -4.86 1.05
N ASN A 113 -10.04 -5.07 0.14
CA ASN A 113 -11.05 -6.10 0.22
C ASN A 113 -10.51 -7.39 -0.39
N PHE A 114 -10.55 -8.46 0.39
CA PHE A 114 -10.20 -9.81 -0.04
C PHE A 114 -11.47 -10.57 -0.38
N SER A 115 -11.70 -10.83 -1.67
CA SER A 115 -12.82 -11.65 -2.13
C SER A 115 -12.30 -12.96 -2.71
N GLN A 116 -12.68 -14.08 -2.11
CA GLN A 116 -12.29 -15.40 -2.59
C GLN A 116 -13.41 -16.03 -3.43
N THR A 117 -13.06 -16.47 -4.63
CA THR A 117 -13.90 -17.32 -5.48
C THR A 117 -13.20 -18.67 -5.65
N ARG A 118 -13.86 -19.77 -5.29
CA ARG A 118 -13.34 -21.13 -5.51
C ARG A 118 -14.12 -21.75 -6.67
N ALA A 119 -13.41 -22.27 -7.67
CA ALA A 119 -13.99 -23.00 -8.78
C ALA A 119 -13.44 -24.43 -8.77
N ALA A 120 -14.30 -25.42 -8.56
CA ALA A 120 -13.93 -26.81 -8.77
C ALA A 120 -14.24 -27.14 -10.24
N VAL A 121 -13.20 -27.32 -11.06
CA VAL A 121 -13.39 -27.80 -12.44
C VAL A 121 -13.34 -29.32 -12.41
N ALA A 122 -14.51 -29.94 -12.54
CA ALA A 122 -14.59 -31.38 -12.75
C ALA A 122 -14.01 -31.70 -14.14
N ALA A 123 -12.91 -32.45 -14.19
CA ALA A 123 -12.39 -32.96 -15.44
C ALA A 123 -13.31 -34.08 -15.95
N ILE A 124 -13.88 -33.91 -17.14
CA ILE A 124 -14.61 -34.97 -17.83
C ILE A 124 -13.58 -35.72 -18.67
N ALA A 125 -13.33 -36.98 -18.34
CA ALA A 125 -12.50 -37.87 -19.14
C ALA A 125 -13.38 -38.66 -20.11
N ASP A 126 -13.12 -38.55 -21.40
CA ASP A 126 -13.68 -39.45 -22.40
C ASP A 126 -12.76 -40.69 -22.48
N GLY A 127 -13.15 -41.81 -21.86
CA GLY A 127 -12.47 -43.11 -22.07
C GLY A 127 -11.61 -43.71 -20.94
N GLY A 128 -12.03 -43.65 -19.67
CA GLY A 128 -11.72 -44.73 -18.71
C GLY A 128 -10.61 -44.49 -17.66
N THR A 129 -9.92 -43.36 -17.68
CA THR A 129 -9.01 -42.96 -16.57
C THR A 129 -9.62 -41.77 -15.84
N PRO A 130 -9.95 -41.85 -14.53
CA PRO A 130 -10.41 -40.70 -13.77
C PRO A 130 -9.32 -39.64 -13.75
N VAL A 131 -9.56 -38.49 -14.39
CA VAL A 131 -8.71 -37.32 -14.19
C VAL A 131 -9.20 -36.67 -12.89
N GLY A 132 -8.31 -36.51 -11.91
CA GLY A 132 -8.64 -35.84 -10.65
C GLY A 132 -9.21 -34.44 -10.91
N ALA A 133 -10.19 -34.01 -10.12
CA ALA A 133 -10.74 -32.67 -10.25
C ALA A 133 -9.63 -31.62 -10.13
N ILE A 134 -9.56 -30.70 -11.10
CA ILE A 134 -8.64 -29.57 -11.02
C ILE A 134 -9.36 -28.50 -10.20
N SER A 135 -8.90 -28.32 -8.96
CA SER A 135 -9.41 -27.25 -8.11
C SER A 135 -8.67 -25.96 -8.43
N GLU A 136 -9.35 -25.02 -9.08
CA GLU A 136 -8.80 -23.69 -9.33
C GLU A 136 -9.28 -22.71 -8.24
N SER A 137 -8.34 -22.05 -7.57
CA SER A 137 -8.65 -20.97 -6.65
C SER A 137 -8.35 -19.63 -7.31
N LEU A 138 -9.32 -18.72 -7.27
CA LEU A 138 -9.18 -17.35 -7.72
C LEU A 138 -9.45 -16.41 -6.54
N ILE A 139 -8.48 -15.58 -6.19
CA ILE A 139 -8.71 -14.51 -5.21
C ILE A 139 -8.61 -13.16 -5.90
N THR A 140 -9.62 -12.33 -5.67
CA THR A 140 -9.64 -10.95 -6.12
C THR A 140 -9.26 -10.03 -4.97
N LEU A 141 -8.28 -9.16 -5.23
CA LEU A 141 -7.78 -8.14 -4.33
C LEU A 141 -8.26 -6.78 -4.85
N GLN A 142 -9.23 -6.18 -4.17
CA GLN A 142 -9.76 -4.88 -4.55
C GLN A 142 -9.33 -3.80 -3.55
N ALA A 143 -8.73 -2.73 -4.06
CA ALA A 143 -8.48 -1.52 -3.30
C ALA A 143 -9.77 -0.97 -2.66
N THR A 144 -9.73 -0.60 -1.38
CA THR A 144 -10.85 0.11 -0.73
C THR A 144 -10.82 1.62 -1.01
N GLY A 145 -9.69 2.11 -1.52
CA GLY A 145 -9.41 3.53 -1.77
C GLY A 145 -8.61 4.18 -0.63
N PRO A 146 -8.45 5.51 -0.65
CA PRO A 146 -7.65 6.21 0.35
C PRO A 146 -8.29 6.18 1.73
N ARG A 147 -7.52 5.78 2.74
CA ARG A 147 -7.86 5.88 4.15
C ARG A 147 -7.25 7.15 4.74
N THR A 148 -8.06 7.97 5.40
CA THR A 148 -7.60 9.19 6.08
C THR A 148 -6.77 8.87 7.31
N ILE A 149 -5.76 9.70 7.59
CA ILE A 149 -5.00 9.63 8.84
C ILE A 149 -5.76 10.39 9.93
N ASP A 150 -5.89 9.75 11.09
CA ASP A 150 -6.78 10.23 12.15
C ASP A 150 -6.23 11.41 12.94
N ASN A 151 -4.90 11.45 13.08
CA ASN A 151 -4.15 12.44 13.84
C ASN A 151 -3.25 13.25 12.92
N LEU A 152 -2.76 14.39 13.42
CA LEU A 152 -1.73 15.15 12.72
C LEU A 152 -0.48 14.28 12.58
N PHE A 153 -0.06 14.02 11.34
CA PHE A 153 1.19 13.36 11.02
C PHE A 153 1.77 14.05 9.80
N PHE A 154 3.00 14.53 9.87
CA PHE A 154 3.60 15.33 8.81
C PHE A 154 5.11 15.14 8.77
N PHE A 155 5.72 15.47 7.63
CA PHE A 155 7.16 15.54 7.46
C PHE A 155 7.59 17.00 7.42
N GLU A 156 8.60 17.34 8.21
CA GLU A 156 9.21 18.66 8.18
C GLU A 156 9.99 18.88 6.87
N PRO A 157 10.25 20.14 6.49
CA PRO A 157 11.12 20.42 5.35
C PRO A 157 12.48 19.72 5.52
N ASN A 158 12.91 18.99 4.50
CA ASN A 158 14.15 18.20 4.48
C ASN A 158 14.19 17.01 5.45
N GLU A 159 13.07 16.62 6.05
CA GLU A 159 12.99 15.42 6.88
C GLU A 159 12.75 14.17 6.03
N SER A 160 13.64 13.19 6.13
CA SER A 160 13.41 11.87 5.52
C SER A 160 12.33 11.11 6.29
N PHE A 161 11.61 10.25 5.58
CA PHE A 161 10.63 9.36 6.19
C PHE A 161 10.83 7.93 5.70
N THR A 162 10.23 6.96 6.38
CA THR A 162 10.30 5.56 5.97
C THR A 162 8.88 5.02 5.88
N VAL A 163 8.53 4.41 4.75
CA VAL A 163 7.29 3.65 4.58
C VAL A 163 7.65 2.18 4.40
N GLU A 164 7.13 1.33 5.27
CA GLU A 164 7.41 -0.10 5.26
C GLU A 164 6.12 -0.90 5.33
N VAL A 165 6.04 -1.97 4.53
CA VAL A 165 5.05 -3.02 4.73
C VAL A 165 5.75 -4.21 5.37
N LEU A 166 5.30 -4.57 6.55
CA LEU A 166 5.82 -5.66 7.36
C LEU A 166 4.95 -6.89 7.12
N PHE A 167 5.54 -7.98 6.64
CA PHE A 167 4.87 -9.25 6.43
C PHE A 167 5.20 -10.22 7.55
N ASN A 168 4.24 -11.11 7.88
CA ASN A 168 4.54 -12.26 8.71
C ASN A 168 5.48 -13.23 7.98
N ASN A 169 6.30 -13.97 8.74
CA ASN A 169 7.29 -14.91 8.21
C ASN A 169 6.70 -15.86 7.14
N GLY A 170 7.36 -15.94 5.99
CA GLY A 170 6.99 -16.81 4.88
C GLY A 170 7.50 -16.28 3.53
N SER A 171 7.31 -17.08 2.47
CA SER A 171 7.81 -16.73 1.13
C SER A 171 6.68 -16.45 0.15
N PHE A 172 6.74 -15.33 -0.55
CA PHE A 172 5.91 -15.06 -1.72
C PHE A 172 6.44 -15.86 -2.94
N PRO A 173 5.58 -16.20 -3.91
CA PRO A 173 6.02 -16.73 -5.20
C PRO A 173 7.08 -15.83 -5.85
N ALA A 174 8.00 -16.42 -6.63
CA ALA A 174 9.03 -15.66 -7.32
C ALA A 174 8.39 -14.78 -8.41
N GLN A 175 9.04 -13.67 -8.79
CA GLN A 175 8.51 -12.82 -9.86
C GLN A 175 8.27 -13.59 -11.18
N SER A 176 9.09 -14.60 -11.46
CA SER A 176 8.96 -15.46 -12.65
C SER A 176 7.73 -16.37 -12.64
N ASP A 177 7.12 -16.63 -11.49
CA ASP A 177 5.94 -17.49 -11.38
C ASP A 177 4.66 -16.77 -11.84
N TRP A 178 4.66 -15.43 -11.86
CA TRP A 178 3.49 -14.62 -12.18
C TRP A 178 3.31 -14.44 -13.69
N THR A 179 2.23 -15.02 -14.23
CA THR A 179 1.98 -15.05 -15.69
C THR A 179 1.57 -13.69 -16.28
N TYR A 180 0.93 -12.82 -15.50
CA TYR A 180 0.26 -11.61 -15.99
C TYR A 180 0.95 -10.30 -15.59
N GLY A 181 2.19 -10.37 -15.11
CA GLY A 181 2.95 -9.19 -14.70
C GLY A 181 3.68 -9.42 -13.37
N ARG A 182 4.16 -8.33 -12.76
CA ARG A 182 4.87 -8.38 -11.49
C ARG A 182 3.92 -8.26 -10.32
N PHE A 183 4.02 -9.16 -9.35
CA PHE A 183 3.27 -9.06 -8.10
C PHE A 183 4.00 -8.16 -7.12
N GLY A 184 3.27 -7.23 -6.53
CA GLY A 184 3.82 -6.19 -5.67
C GLY A 184 2.73 -5.35 -5.01
N LEU A 185 3.18 -4.33 -4.29
CA LEU A 185 2.32 -3.32 -3.69
C LEU A 185 2.67 -1.94 -4.23
N GLU A 186 1.63 -1.13 -4.38
CA GLU A 186 1.70 0.30 -4.65
C GLU A 186 1.15 1.02 -3.42
N VAL A 187 1.96 1.91 -2.84
CA VAL A 187 1.51 2.78 -1.75
C VAL A 187 1.46 4.20 -2.27
N GLU A 188 0.32 4.84 -2.09
CA GLU A 188 0.12 6.23 -2.45
C GLU A 188 -0.19 7.07 -1.21
N LEU A 189 0.57 8.15 -1.02
CA LEU A 189 0.40 9.15 0.01
C LEU A 189 -0.27 10.40 -0.57
N TYR A 190 -1.29 10.88 0.12
CA TYR A 190 -1.97 12.15 -0.13
C TYR A 190 -1.40 13.18 0.84
N LEU A 191 -0.58 14.09 0.31
CA LEU A 191 0.23 15.01 1.11
C LEU A 191 -0.27 16.44 0.96
N GLY A 192 -0.69 17.07 2.06
CA GLY A 192 -1.00 18.49 2.10
C GLY A 192 0.26 19.32 2.36
N GLN A 193 0.63 20.21 1.46
CA GLN A 193 1.75 21.13 1.69
C GLN A 193 1.31 22.33 2.53
N MET A 194 1.78 22.38 3.79
CA MET A 194 1.36 23.37 4.77
C MET A 194 2.53 24.16 5.36
N ASN A 195 2.38 25.48 5.45
CA ASN A 195 3.25 26.29 6.30
C ASN A 195 2.83 26.17 7.79
N GLY A 196 3.59 26.78 8.71
CA GLY A 196 3.32 26.68 10.15
C GLY A 196 1.92 27.15 10.57
N GLN A 197 1.42 28.25 10.00
CA GLN A 197 0.07 28.76 10.31
C GLN A 197 -1.04 27.83 9.81
N GLN A 198 -0.87 27.27 8.61
CA GLN A 198 -1.79 26.30 8.04
C GLN A 198 -1.81 25.00 8.86
N LEU A 199 -0.63 24.53 9.28
CA LEU A 199 -0.49 23.34 10.12
C LEU A 199 -1.24 23.48 11.45
N GLN A 200 -1.01 24.59 12.17
CA GLN A 200 -1.72 24.90 13.43
C GLN A 200 -3.24 25.01 13.23
N THR A 201 -3.67 25.58 12.11
CA THR A 201 -5.10 25.68 11.78
C THR A 201 -5.71 24.31 11.52
N TYR A 202 -5.00 23.44 10.82
CA TYR A 202 -5.45 22.08 10.52
C TYR A 202 -5.49 21.21 11.78
N ASP A 203 -4.45 21.29 12.61
CA ASP A 203 -4.38 20.59 13.90
C ASP A 203 -5.56 20.97 14.82
N ARG A 204 -5.84 22.26 14.97
CA ARG A 204 -7.01 22.73 15.74
C ARG A 204 -8.33 22.14 15.22
N ARG A 205 -8.49 22.04 13.90
CA ARG A 205 -9.71 21.45 13.29
C ARG A 205 -9.79 19.95 13.54
N LEU A 206 -8.66 19.23 13.50
CA LEU A 206 -8.60 17.81 13.84
C LEU A 206 -8.99 17.57 15.30
N GLN A 207 -8.45 18.36 16.22
CA GLN A 207 -8.77 18.29 17.65
C GLN A 207 -10.26 18.57 17.90
N GLN A 208 -10.83 19.61 17.28
CA GLN A 208 -12.26 19.92 17.38
C GLN A 208 -13.17 18.81 16.85
N ALA A 209 -12.71 18.06 15.84
CA ALA A 209 -13.45 16.93 15.29
C ALA A 209 -13.32 15.65 16.14
N ALA A 210 -12.32 15.58 17.02
CA ALA A 210 -12.08 14.41 17.88
C ALA A 210 -12.90 14.44 19.19
N GLY A 211 -13.42 15.61 19.60
CA GLY A 211 -14.19 15.80 20.85
C GLY A 211 -13.31 16.25 22.00
#